data_AF-A0AAN8YJ88-F1
#
_entry.id   AF-A0AAN8YJ88-F1
#
_cell.length_a   1.000
_cell.length_b   1.000
_cell.length_c   1.000
_cell.angle_alpha   90.00
_cell.angle_beta   90.00
_cell.angle_gamma   90.00
#
_symmetry.space_group_name_H-M   'P 1'
#
loop_
_entity.id
_entity.type
_entity.pdbx_description
1 polymer ?
#
loop_
_entity_poly.entity_id
_entity_poly.type
_entity_poly.pdbx_seq_one_letter_code
_entity_poly.pdbx_strand_id
1 'polypeptide(L)'
;MVACTMEAFEDEPIKGFSVDRFQYGMQLKVFGRRKFSSATTPWEFQDPTEYYVGCLKSPPPTLPSLFALSWHLQQPPPEELRFPLWWDVFKDLPQGRELFFTTSTELLDCRGITYDVLTSIMRSNPSLTAATAMDRDSYIGLWDDCINRIISKFCSIEMVFVQKSSLSLAETVQDQWPNVTAFLRNLCLWRGEETDQLRGQLDPSSSIVEKFLWSYMDLPYVLGYYAVTFCVLSRSQDRIIRTDLYTLDLSTPVERLKALVPCWRIAGLLPLLADKCFHYGSNFPCTDRFE
;
A
#
# COMPACT_ATOMS: atom_id res chain seq x y z
N MET A 1 28.58 61.36 22.18
CA MET A 1 28.93 61.85 20.84
C MET A 1 30.12 61.07 20.33
N VAL A 2 29.92 60.16 19.38
CA VAL A 2 30.69 60.08 18.12
C VAL A 2 29.69 59.55 17.10
N ALA A 3 29.37 60.38 16.12
CA ALA A 3 28.53 60.03 14.99
C ALA A 3 29.33 59.11 14.06
N CYS A 4 28.70 58.06 13.54
CA CYS A 4 29.23 57.33 12.40
C CYS A 4 28.28 57.56 11.22
N THR A 5 28.83 58.17 10.18
CA THR A 5 28.19 58.58 8.94
C THR A 5 27.65 57.38 8.19
N MET A 6 26.33 57.37 7.97
CA MET A 6 25.73 56.53 6.94
C MET A 6 25.95 57.20 5.59
N GLU A 7 26.92 56.71 4.81
CA GLU A 7 26.90 56.93 3.38
C GLU A 7 25.81 56.02 2.79
N ALA A 8 24.75 56.65 2.28
CA ALA A 8 23.73 55.97 1.50
C ALA A 8 24.31 55.72 0.11
N PHE A 9 24.53 54.45 -0.23
CA PHE A 9 24.65 54.04 -1.62
C PHE A 9 23.23 53.96 -2.20
N GLU A 10 22.92 54.89 -3.09
CA GLU A 10 21.85 54.74 -4.07
C GLU A 10 22.27 53.62 -5.04
N ASP A 11 21.66 52.45 -4.84
CA ASP A 11 21.36 51.37 -5.80
C ASP A 11 21.29 50.05 -5.01
N GLU A 12 20.05 49.61 -4.73
CA GLU A 12 19.71 48.62 -3.69
C GLU A 12 20.52 47.30 -3.73
N PRO A 13 21.26 46.99 -2.65
CA PRO A 13 21.71 45.64 -2.34
C PRO A 13 21.06 45.14 -1.03
N ILE A 14 20.50 43.93 -1.10
CA ILE A 14 20.11 42.99 -0.03
C ILE A 14 20.31 43.52 1.41
N LYS A 15 19.26 44.10 1.99
CA LYS A 15 19.21 44.42 3.43
C LYS A 15 19.13 43.12 4.25
N GLY A 16 20.13 42.85 5.08
CA GLY A 16 20.01 41.87 6.17
C GLY A 16 21.26 41.13 6.64
N PHE A 17 22.47 41.46 6.18
CA PHE A 17 23.68 40.79 6.66
C PHE A 17 24.50 41.71 7.58
N SER A 18 24.55 41.35 8.87
CA SER A 18 25.66 41.72 9.74
C SER A 18 26.82 40.79 9.40
N VAL A 19 27.93 41.34 8.93
CA VAL A 19 29.15 40.55 8.66
C VAL A 19 29.97 40.50 9.95
N ASP A 20 29.71 39.50 10.77
CA ASP A 20 30.68 39.10 11.79
C ASP A 20 31.82 38.33 11.11
N ARG A 21 33.07 38.64 11.49
CA ARG A 21 34.27 37.98 10.95
C ARG A 21 34.33 36.53 11.46
N PHE A 22 34.12 35.55 10.58
CA PHE A 22 34.25 34.13 10.91
C PHE A 22 35.68 33.60 10.62
N GLN A 23 36.17 32.71 11.47
CA GLN A 23 37.45 32.00 11.28
C GLN A 23 37.32 30.86 10.25
N TYR A 24 38.43 30.55 9.58
CA TYR A 24 38.52 29.56 8.51
C TYR A 24 38.17 28.14 9.03
N GLY A 25 37.09 27.53 8.52
CA GLY A 25 36.72 26.13 8.82
C GLY A 25 35.29 25.89 9.33
N MET A 26 34.48 26.92 9.59
CA MET A 26 33.07 26.73 9.99
C MET A 26 32.15 26.58 8.76
N GLN A 27 31.36 25.49 8.71
CA GLN A 27 30.24 25.36 7.76
C GLN A 27 29.01 26.13 8.28
N LEU A 28 28.56 27.12 7.52
CA LEU A 28 27.34 27.88 7.77
C LEU A 28 26.15 27.25 7.02
N LYS A 29 25.10 26.87 7.76
CA LYS A 29 23.81 26.49 7.18
C LYS A 29 22.91 27.73 7.15
N VAL A 30 22.87 28.40 6.00
CA VAL A 30 22.05 29.59 5.78
C VAL A 30 20.59 29.16 5.56
N PHE A 31 19.72 29.41 6.54
CA PHE A 31 18.28 29.30 6.36
C PHE A 31 17.73 30.61 5.80
N GLY A 32 17.53 30.67 4.49
CA GLY A 32 16.83 31.78 3.86
C GLY A 32 15.35 31.78 4.26
N ARG A 33 14.93 32.71 5.13
CA ARG A 33 13.52 32.96 5.41
C ARG A 33 12.97 33.84 4.29
N ARG A 34 12.29 33.24 3.29
CA ARG A 34 11.53 34.03 2.31
C ARG A 34 10.46 34.82 3.07
N LYS A 35 10.41 36.13 2.88
CA LYS A 35 9.28 36.95 3.32
C LYS A 35 8.06 36.48 2.53
N PHE A 36 7.05 35.96 3.24
CA PHE A 36 5.75 35.66 2.66
C PHE A 36 5.16 36.96 2.11
N SER A 37 4.91 37.00 0.80
CA SER A 37 3.94 37.93 0.23
C SER A 37 2.58 37.57 0.83
N SER A 38 1.91 38.57 1.39
CA SER A 38 0.61 38.42 2.03
C SER A 38 -0.49 38.19 0.99
N ALA A 39 -0.65 36.97 0.47
CA ALA A 39 -1.85 36.54 -0.27
C ALA A 39 -1.96 35.02 -0.56
N THR A 40 -1.15 34.15 0.04
CA THR A 40 -1.20 32.70 -0.26
C THR A 40 -1.63 31.96 1.01
N THR A 41 -2.78 31.29 0.98
CA THR A 41 -3.24 30.55 2.16
C THR A 41 -2.28 29.37 2.42
N PRO A 42 -2.00 29.00 3.69
CA PRO A 42 -1.07 27.91 4.01
C PRO A 42 -1.39 26.56 3.34
N TRP A 43 -2.65 26.38 2.92
CA TRP A 43 -3.18 25.20 2.27
C TRP A 43 -2.70 25.01 0.82
N GLU A 44 -2.28 26.07 0.14
CA GLU A 44 -1.90 26.05 -1.28
C GLU A 44 -0.58 25.28 -1.57
N PHE A 45 0.17 24.87 -0.53
CA PHE A 45 1.40 24.09 -0.66
C PHE A 45 1.34 22.72 0.03
N GLN A 46 0.20 22.36 0.61
CA GLN A 46 0.07 21.09 1.30
C GLN A 46 -0.19 19.98 0.29
N ASP A 47 0.59 18.90 0.40
CA ASP A 47 0.41 17.71 -0.41
C ASP A 47 -0.99 17.10 -0.13
N PRO A 48 -1.88 17.03 -1.13
CA PRO A 48 -3.24 16.53 -0.94
C PRO A 48 -3.30 15.00 -0.84
N THR A 49 -2.18 14.27 -0.93
CA THR A 49 -2.14 12.80 -0.88
C THR A 49 -2.96 12.23 0.28
N GLU A 50 -2.78 12.74 1.49
CA GLU A 50 -3.48 12.20 2.67
C GLU A 50 -4.99 12.46 2.65
N TYR A 51 -5.45 13.52 1.98
CA TYR A 51 -6.88 13.74 1.73
C TYR A 51 -7.45 12.64 0.82
N TYR A 52 -6.81 12.39 -0.33
CA TYR A 52 -7.26 11.35 -1.27
C TYR A 52 -7.18 9.95 -0.65
N VAL A 53 -6.09 9.63 0.07
CA VAL A 53 -5.96 8.37 0.82
C VAL A 53 -7.08 8.26 1.86
N GLY A 54 -7.39 9.33 2.59
CA GLY A 54 -8.49 9.38 3.56
C GLY A 54 -9.85 9.08 2.92
N CYS A 55 -10.15 9.67 1.77
CA CYS A 55 -11.37 9.38 1.01
C CYS A 55 -11.41 7.92 0.55
N LEU A 56 -10.32 7.39 0.02
CA LEU A 56 -10.23 6.02 -0.50
C LEU A 56 -10.23 4.95 0.59
N LYS A 57 -9.87 5.29 1.83
CA LYS A 57 -9.99 4.41 3.00
C LYS A 57 -11.44 4.16 3.43
N SER A 58 -12.40 4.95 2.95
CA SER A 58 -13.81 4.74 3.27
C SER A 58 -14.27 3.37 2.73
N PRO A 59 -14.75 2.45 3.59
CA PRO A 59 -15.25 1.17 3.12
C PRO A 59 -16.51 1.38 2.25
N PRO A 60 -16.81 0.44 1.33
CA PRO A 60 -18.06 0.46 0.59
C PRO A 60 -19.26 0.29 1.56
N PRO A 61 -20.49 0.67 1.15
CA PRO A 61 -21.65 0.62 2.04
C PRO A 61 -22.04 -0.81 2.46
N THR A 62 -21.73 -1.81 1.63
CA THR A 62 -22.08 -3.21 1.87
C THR A 62 -21.01 -4.13 1.31
N LEU A 63 -20.85 -5.31 1.93
CA LEU A 63 -20.02 -6.37 1.38
C LEU A 63 -20.64 -6.93 0.08
N PRO A 64 -19.87 -7.01 -1.02
CA PRO A 64 -20.31 -7.67 -2.25
C PRO A 64 -20.63 -9.16 -2.02
N SER A 65 -21.51 -9.72 -2.86
CA SER A 65 -21.69 -11.17 -2.92
C SER A 65 -20.48 -11.85 -3.57
N LEU A 66 -20.29 -13.16 -3.33
CA LEU A 66 -19.23 -13.95 -3.98
C LEU A 66 -19.21 -13.80 -5.50
N PHE A 67 -20.39 -13.77 -6.14
CA PHE A 67 -20.53 -13.59 -7.58
C PHE A 67 -20.08 -12.20 -8.06
N ALA A 68 -20.28 -11.17 -7.25
CA ALA A 68 -19.95 -9.79 -7.59
C ALA A 68 -18.49 -9.41 -7.28
N LEU A 69 -17.75 -10.23 -6.52
CA LEU A 69 -16.40 -9.90 -6.05
C LEU A 69 -15.41 -9.68 -7.19
N SER A 70 -15.36 -10.58 -8.19
CA SER A 70 -14.41 -10.46 -9.31
C SER A 70 -14.63 -9.16 -10.08
N TRP A 71 -15.88 -8.76 -10.30
CA TRP A 71 -16.21 -7.47 -10.89
C TRP A 71 -15.80 -6.30 -9.98
N HIS A 72 -16.14 -6.38 -8.69
CA HIS A 72 -15.85 -5.34 -7.70
C HIS A 72 -14.35 -5.01 -7.62
N LEU A 73 -13.48 -6.03 -7.63
CA LEU A 73 -12.03 -5.86 -7.56
C LEU A 73 -11.43 -5.14 -8.78
N GLN A 74 -12.13 -5.10 -9.90
CA GLN A 74 -11.67 -4.47 -11.13
C GLN A 74 -12.21 -3.05 -11.31
N GLN A 75 -13.12 -2.58 -10.45
CA GLN A 75 -13.69 -1.25 -10.56
C GLN A 75 -12.72 -0.19 -10.03
N PRO A 76 -12.21 0.74 -10.84
CA PRO A 76 -11.34 1.80 -10.37
C PRO A 76 -12.05 2.75 -9.40
N PRO A 77 -11.32 3.62 -8.67
CA PRO A 77 -11.91 4.75 -7.98
C PRO A 77 -12.70 5.66 -8.93
N PRO A 78 -13.74 6.36 -8.41
CA PRO A 78 -14.36 7.48 -9.10
C PRO A 78 -13.28 8.47 -9.58
N GLU A 79 -13.52 9.13 -10.71
CA GLU A 79 -12.52 9.99 -11.35
C GLU A 79 -12.07 11.12 -10.43
N GLU A 80 -13.00 11.69 -9.66
CA GLU A 80 -12.77 12.74 -8.67
C GLU A 80 -11.90 12.29 -7.48
N LEU A 81 -11.77 10.99 -7.26
CA LEU A 81 -10.93 10.39 -6.20
C LEU A 81 -9.64 9.77 -6.74
N ARG A 82 -9.36 9.87 -8.05
CA ARG A 82 -8.07 9.49 -8.61
C ARG A 82 -7.01 10.51 -8.22
N PHE A 83 -5.81 10.05 -7.95
CA PHE A 83 -4.72 10.91 -7.48
C PHE A 83 -4.26 11.85 -8.60
N PRO A 84 -4.36 13.18 -8.44
CA PRO A 84 -3.79 14.11 -9.41
C PRO A 84 -2.26 14.12 -9.29
N LEU A 85 -1.59 13.90 -10.43
CA LEU A 85 -0.13 13.92 -10.54
C LEU A 85 0.33 14.99 -11.51
N TRP A 86 1.49 15.59 -11.25
CA TRP A 86 2.16 16.46 -12.21
C TRP A 86 2.28 15.80 -13.59
N TRP A 87 2.07 16.57 -14.67
CA TRP A 87 2.02 16.05 -16.04
C TRP A 87 3.26 15.22 -16.41
N ASP A 88 4.45 15.70 -16.04
CA ASP A 88 5.71 14.99 -16.29
C ASP A 88 5.80 13.65 -15.58
N VAL A 89 5.25 13.52 -14.37
CA VAL A 89 5.18 12.23 -13.68
C VAL A 89 4.14 11.34 -14.34
N PHE A 90 2.97 11.89 -14.64
CA PHE A 90 1.85 11.13 -15.22
C PHE A 90 2.19 10.56 -16.60
N LYS A 91 2.82 11.34 -17.49
CA LYS A 91 3.15 10.90 -18.86
C LYS A 91 4.16 9.75 -18.89
N ASP A 92 5.03 9.67 -17.87
CA ASP A 92 6.07 8.66 -17.75
C ASP A 92 5.55 7.36 -17.10
N LEU A 93 4.33 7.37 -16.55
CA LEU A 93 3.72 6.16 -15.99
C LEU A 93 3.30 5.15 -17.09
N PRO A 94 3.41 3.84 -16.80
CA PRO A 94 2.94 2.79 -17.69
C PRO A 94 1.45 2.89 -18.06
N GLN A 95 1.03 2.08 -19.04
CA GLN A 95 -0.39 1.94 -19.41
C GLN A 95 -1.23 1.50 -18.21
N GLY A 96 -2.46 2.02 -18.10
CA GLY A 96 -3.37 1.75 -16.99
C GLY A 96 -3.27 2.77 -15.85
N ARG A 97 -2.39 3.78 -15.97
CA ARG A 97 -2.26 4.89 -15.01
C ARG A 97 -3.58 5.64 -14.77
N GLU A 98 -4.39 5.78 -15.80
CA GLU A 98 -5.68 6.46 -15.78
C GLU A 98 -6.72 5.78 -14.87
N LEU A 99 -6.49 4.53 -14.46
CA LEU A 99 -7.37 3.80 -13.55
C LEU A 99 -7.29 4.32 -12.11
N PHE A 100 -6.17 4.92 -11.73
CA PHE A 100 -5.92 5.32 -10.34
C PHE A 100 -5.38 6.75 -10.20
N PHE A 101 -4.88 7.31 -11.30
CA PHE A 101 -4.28 8.63 -11.37
C PHE A 101 -4.97 9.49 -12.42
N THR A 102 -4.88 10.81 -12.22
CA THR A 102 -5.31 11.83 -13.19
C THR A 102 -4.20 12.88 -13.34
N THR A 103 -4.29 13.71 -14.36
CA THR A 103 -3.34 14.82 -14.55
C THR A 103 -3.73 16.00 -13.68
N SER A 104 -2.76 16.51 -12.94
CA SER A 104 -2.90 17.70 -12.11
C SER A 104 -2.94 18.98 -12.96
N THR A 105 -3.76 19.93 -12.53
CA THR A 105 -3.55 21.37 -12.78
C THR A 105 -2.61 21.91 -11.71
N GLU A 106 -1.66 22.80 -12.07
CA GLU A 106 -0.48 23.27 -11.29
C GLU A 106 -0.57 23.40 -9.75
N LEU A 107 -1.77 23.51 -9.17
CA LEU A 107 -2.03 23.66 -7.74
C LEU A 107 -2.32 22.34 -6.97
N LEU A 108 -2.56 21.19 -7.63
CA LEU A 108 -3.01 19.95 -6.95
C LEU A 108 -2.13 18.74 -7.28
N ASP A 109 -0.99 18.54 -6.62
CA ASP A 109 -0.05 17.45 -6.93
C ASP A 109 0.16 16.50 -5.74
N CYS A 110 -0.31 15.26 -5.87
CA CYS A 110 -0.16 14.18 -4.88
C CYS A 110 1.26 13.59 -4.92
N ARG A 111 2.23 14.31 -4.38
CA ARG A 111 3.64 13.86 -4.37
C ARG A 111 3.86 12.67 -3.43
N GLY A 112 3.14 12.63 -2.32
CA GLY A 112 3.20 11.58 -1.31
C GLY A 112 2.92 10.21 -1.90
N ILE A 113 1.86 10.06 -2.71
CA ILE A 113 1.54 8.77 -3.34
C ILE A 113 2.64 8.33 -4.32
N THR A 114 3.36 9.29 -4.90
CA THR A 114 4.48 8.99 -5.81
C THR A 114 5.65 8.36 -5.04
N TYR A 115 5.98 8.90 -3.86
CA TYR A 115 7.06 8.35 -3.03
C TYR A 115 6.65 7.07 -2.29
N ASP A 116 5.41 7.04 -1.78
CA ASP A 116 4.91 5.94 -0.96
C ASP A 116 4.58 4.69 -1.76
N VAL A 117 4.06 4.85 -2.98
CA VAL A 117 3.53 3.75 -3.79
C VAL A 117 4.26 3.65 -5.12
N LEU A 118 4.22 4.69 -5.96
CA LEU A 118 4.75 4.60 -7.34
C LEU A 118 6.23 4.22 -7.37
N THR A 119 7.04 4.81 -6.50
CA THR A 119 8.48 4.53 -6.43
C THR A 119 8.75 3.05 -6.14
N SER A 120 7.96 2.40 -5.30
CA SER A 120 8.12 0.98 -4.98
C SER A 120 7.68 0.09 -6.13
N ILE A 121 6.50 0.31 -6.72
CA ILE A 121 5.98 -0.54 -7.80
C ILE A 121 6.77 -0.40 -9.11
N MET A 122 7.37 0.78 -9.36
CA MET A 122 8.14 1.06 -10.57
C MET A 122 9.61 0.63 -10.48
N ARG A 123 10.12 0.29 -9.30
CA ARG A 123 11.50 -0.20 -9.17
C ARG A 123 11.67 -1.51 -9.93
N SER A 124 12.73 -1.58 -10.73
CA SER A 124 13.26 -2.85 -11.21
C SER A 124 13.79 -3.63 -10.00
N ASN A 125 13.36 -4.88 -9.82
CA ASN A 125 13.87 -5.72 -8.74
C ASN A 125 15.21 -6.35 -9.16
N PRO A 126 16.36 -5.88 -8.63
CA PRO A 126 17.67 -6.43 -9.01
C PRO A 126 17.86 -7.86 -8.48
N SER A 127 17.06 -8.29 -7.50
CA SER A 127 17.02 -9.65 -6.97
C SER A 127 16.41 -10.67 -7.94
N LEU A 128 15.77 -10.23 -9.03
CA LEU A 128 15.35 -11.10 -10.13
C LEU A 128 16.45 -11.14 -11.20
N THR A 129 17.55 -11.82 -10.92
CA THR A 129 18.44 -12.30 -12.00
C THR A 129 18.07 -13.75 -12.31
N ALA A 130 18.34 -14.25 -13.53
CA ALA A 130 18.00 -15.62 -13.94
C ALA A 130 18.51 -16.70 -12.95
N ALA A 131 19.56 -16.41 -12.17
CA ALA A 131 20.11 -17.29 -11.14
C ALA A 131 19.41 -17.23 -9.77
N THR A 132 18.72 -16.13 -9.45
CA THR A 132 18.05 -15.88 -8.15
C THR A 132 16.53 -15.91 -8.24
N ALA A 133 15.97 -15.82 -9.46
CA ALA A 133 14.55 -16.00 -9.76
C ALA A 133 13.99 -17.40 -9.44
N MET A 134 14.83 -18.34 -8.97
CA MET A 134 14.45 -19.68 -8.50
C MET A 134 14.33 -19.78 -6.96
N ASP A 135 14.54 -18.68 -6.25
CA ASP A 135 14.41 -18.60 -4.79
C ASP A 135 13.20 -17.74 -4.42
N ARG A 136 12.30 -18.30 -3.61
CA ARG A 136 11.06 -17.63 -3.13
C ARG A 136 11.38 -16.28 -2.50
N ASP A 137 12.46 -16.22 -1.72
CA ASP A 137 12.82 -15.03 -0.97
C ASP A 137 13.18 -13.84 -1.88
N SER A 138 13.50 -14.09 -3.15
CA SER A 138 13.74 -13.03 -4.15
C SER A 138 12.49 -12.25 -4.55
N TYR A 139 11.30 -12.85 -4.36
CA TYR A 139 10.00 -12.28 -4.72
C TYR A 139 9.25 -11.65 -3.53
N ILE A 140 9.67 -11.90 -2.29
CA ILE A 140 9.03 -11.34 -1.08
C ILE A 140 8.89 -9.82 -1.17
N GLY A 141 9.98 -9.12 -1.51
CA GLY A 141 9.93 -7.66 -1.66
C GLY A 141 8.95 -7.19 -2.75
N LEU A 142 8.76 -8.00 -3.80
CA LEU A 142 7.81 -7.68 -4.87
C LEU A 142 6.36 -7.84 -4.41
N TRP A 143 6.03 -8.93 -3.70
CA TRP A 143 4.70 -9.10 -3.11
C TRP A 143 4.40 -8.04 -2.05
N ASP A 144 5.38 -7.70 -1.21
CA ASP A 144 5.21 -6.66 -0.21
C ASP A 144 4.95 -5.29 -0.83
N ASP A 145 5.77 -4.87 -1.79
CA ASP A 145 5.61 -3.56 -2.43
C ASP A 145 4.36 -3.48 -3.31
N CYS A 146 3.96 -4.57 -3.98
CA CYS A 146 2.85 -4.56 -4.96
C CYS A 146 1.51 -5.08 -4.42
N ILE A 147 1.47 -5.69 -3.23
CA ILE A 147 0.24 -6.22 -2.63
C ILE A 147 0.11 -5.74 -1.18
N ASN A 148 0.94 -6.26 -0.27
CA ASN A 148 0.70 -6.11 1.17
C ASN A 148 0.78 -4.64 1.63
N ARG A 149 1.77 -3.89 1.14
CA ARG A 149 1.94 -2.47 1.47
C ARG A 149 0.80 -1.61 0.91
N ILE A 150 0.31 -1.92 -0.28
CA ILE A 150 -0.79 -1.18 -0.90
C ILE A 150 -2.09 -1.44 -0.13
N ILE A 151 -2.40 -2.71 0.17
CA ILE A 151 -3.57 -3.06 0.97
C ILE A 151 -3.51 -2.37 2.33
N SER A 152 -2.36 -2.40 3.01
CA SER A 152 -2.15 -1.73 4.28
C SER A 152 -2.35 -0.21 4.19
N LYS A 153 -1.81 0.46 3.14
CA LYS A 153 -1.95 1.91 2.94
C LYS A 153 -3.42 2.32 2.77
N PHE A 154 -4.25 1.49 2.13
CA PHE A 154 -5.66 1.80 1.86
C PHE A 154 -6.66 1.20 2.86
N CYS A 155 -6.20 0.36 3.79
CA CYS A 155 -7.06 -0.16 4.84
C CYS A 155 -7.30 0.94 5.88
N SER A 156 -8.56 1.09 6.32
CA SER A 156 -8.91 2.06 7.38
C SER A 156 -8.61 1.54 8.79
N ILE A 157 -8.35 0.25 8.93
CA ILE A 157 -7.96 -0.40 10.18
C ILE A 157 -6.50 -0.83 10.05
N GLU A 158 -5.72 -0.65 11.11
CA GLU A 158 -4.35 -1.12 11.19
C GLU A 158 -4.26 -2.64 10.94
N MET A 159 -3.35 -3.03 10.06
CA MET A 159 -3.07 -4.42 9.70
C MET A 159 -1.72 -4.83 10.27
N VAL A 160 -1.70 -5.93 11.02
CA VAL A 160 -0.45 -6.53 11.52
C VAL A 160 -0.13 -7.74 10.64
N PHE A 161 0.96 -7.67 9.89
CA PHE A 161 1.42 -8.75 9.02
C PHE A 161 2.37 -9.70 9.76
N VAL A 162 2.18 -10.99 9.55
CA VAL A 162 3.04 -12.07 10.04
C VAL A 162 3.44 -12.89 8.84
N GLN A 163 4.75 -12.98 8.59
CA GLN A 163 5.30 -13.70 7.47
C GLN A 163 6.25 -14.82 7.94
N LYS A 164 6.16 -15.98 7.29
CA LYS A 164 6.97 -17.16 7.60
C LYS A 164 8.36 -17.05 6.97
N SER A 165 9.39 -17.10 7.82
CA SER A 165 10.79 -17.19 7.37
C SER A 165 11.09 -18.53 6.67
N SER A 166 11.87 -18.49 5.58
CA SER A 166 12.33 -19.67 4.82
C SER A 166 13.24 -20.60 5.62
N LEU A 167 13.87 -20.09 6.67
CA LEU A 167 14.87 -20.81 7.48
C LEU A 167 14.27 -21.76 8.54
N SER A 168 12.94 -21.85 8.64
CA SER A 168 12.28 -22.78 9.56
C SER A 168 12.37 -24.21 9.02
N LEU A 169 13.43 -24.93 9.39
CA LEU A 169 13.64 -26.36 9.10
C LEU A 169 12.81 -27.29 10.01
N ALA A 170 12.15 -26.74 11.03
CA ALA A 170 11.35 -27.52 11.97
C ALA A 170 9.87 -27.45 11.57
N GLU A 171 9.21 -28.62 11.54
CA GLU A 171 7.75 -28.79 11.53
C GLU A 171 7.15 -28.16 12.79
N THR A 172 7.11 -26.83 12.82
CA THR A 172 6.47 -26.06 13.88
C THR A 172 5.02 -25.83 13.51
N VAL A 173 4.17 -25.45 14.47
CA VAL A 173 2.75 -25.12 14.24
C VAL A 173 2.57 -24.07 13.13
N GLN A 174 3.57 -23.22 12.89
CA GLN A 174 3.60 -22.25 11.78
C GLN A 174 3.65 -22.87 10.39
N ASP A 175 4.05 -24.14 10.25
CA ASP A 175 4.03 -24.85 8.96
C ASP A 175 2.61 -25.10 8.46
N GLN A 176 1.62 -25.05 9.36
CA GLN A 176 0.21 -25.15 9.01
C GLN A 176 -0.42 -23.82 8.58
N TRP A 177 0.30 -22.69 8.67
CA TRP A 177 -0.24 -21.39 8.28
C TRP A 177 0.24 -20.98 6.87
N PRO A 178 -0.55 -20.14 6.16
CA PRO A 178 -0.08 -19.53 4.91
C PRO A 178 1.21 -18.72 5.12
N ASN A 179 1.99 -18.53 4.06
CA ASN A 179 3.26 -17.80 4.13
C ASN A 179 3.12 -16.39 4.70
N VAL A 180 2.02 -15.70 4.39
CA VAL A 180 1.67 -14.39 4.91
C VAL A 180 0.28 -14.47 5.52
N THR A 181 0.12 -13.87 6.69
CA THR A 181 -1.18 -13.63 7.31
C THR A 181 -1.22 -12.19 7.78
N ALA A 182 -2.38 -11.54 7.71
CA ALA A 182 -2.55 -10.24 8.33
C ALA A 182 -3.81 -10.17 9.19
N PHE A 183 -3.62 -9.53 10.35
CA PHE A 183 -4.61 -9.42 11.39
C PHE A 183 -5.19 -8.01 11.44
N LEU A 184 -6.51 -7.92 11.47
CA LEU A 184 -7.26 -6.70 11.69
C LEU A 184 -8.04 -6.85 12.99
N ARG A 185 -7.74 -6.04 14.00
CA ARG A 185 -8.33 -6.17 15.34
C ARG A 185 -8.25 -7.62 15.87
N ASN A 186 -7.08 -8.24 15.74
CA ASN A 186 -6.80 -9.62 16.12
C ASN A 186 -7.62 -10.68 15.35
N LEU A 187 -8.17 -10.36 14.17
CA LEU A 187 -8.80 -11.34 13.28
C LEU A 187 -7.95 -11.53 12.02
N CYS A 188 -7.55 -12.76 11.73
CA CYS A 188 -6.75 -13.09 10.53
C CYS A 188 -7.62 -13.06 9.26
N LEU A 189 -7.92 -11.90 8.69
CA LEU A 189 -8.85 -11.78 7.54
C LEU A 189 -8.16 -11.69 6.17
N TRP A 190 -6.84 -11.68 6.16
CA TRP A 190 -6.01 -11.62 4.97
C TRP A 190 -4.92 -12.69 5.01
N ARG A 191 -4.77 -13.45 3.92
CA ARG A 191 -3.85 -14.59 3.83
C ARG A 191 -3.14 -14.62 2.48
N GLY A 192 -1.87 -15.00 2.47
CA GLY A 192 -1.01 -15.09 1.29
C GLY A 192 -0.22 -16.39 1.27
N GLU A 193 -0.32 -17.16 0.20
CA GLU A 193 0.57 -18.31 -0.06
C GLU A 193 1.59 -17.92 -1.14
N GLU A 194 2.78 -17.52 -0.70
CA GLU A 194 3.88 -17.01 -1.50
C GLU A 194 4.88 -18.11 -1.80
N THR A 195 4.62 -18.93 -2.82
CA THR A 195 5.57 -19.94 -3.27
C THR A 195 5.70 -19.93 -4.79
N ASP A 196 6.89 -20.31 -5.26
CA ASP A 196 7.14 -20.53 -6.68
C ASP A 196 6.69 -21.95 -7.04
N GLN A 197 5.99 -22.11 -8.17
CA GLN A 197 5.48 -23.40 -8.66
C GLN A 197 6.61 -24.39 -9.03
N LEU A 198 7.86 -23.93 -9.05
CA LEU A 198 9.02 -24.65 -9.59
C LEU A 198 9.64 -25.69 -8.67
N ARG A 199 9.33 -25.73 -7.38
CA ARG A 199 9.79 -26.82 -6.48
C ARG A 199 8.61 -27.73 -6.20
N GLY A 200 8.81 -29.05 -6.19
CA GLY A 200 7.79 -30.10 -5.96
C GLY A 200 7.08 -30.07 -4.59
N GLN A 201 6.90 -28.88 -4.03
CA GLN A 201 5.95 -28.48 -3.01
C GLN A 201 4.53 -28.54 -3.56
N LEU A 202 3.56 -28.65 -2.65
CA LEU A 202 2.14 -28.54 -2.97
C LEU A 202 1.85 -27.27 -3.78
N ASP A 203 0.97 -27.41 -4.77
CA ASP A 203 0.49 -26.29 -5.58
C ASP A 203 -0.06 -25.18 -4.65
N PRO A 204 0.40 -23.92 -4.78
CA PRO A 204 0.01 -22.83 -3.87
C PRO A 204 -1.51 -22.64 -3.77
N SER A 205 -2.21 -22.91 -4.87
CA SER A 205 -3.66 -22.78 -4.95
C SER A 205 -4.39 -23.83 -4.10
N SER A 206 -3.78 -25.01 -3.93
CA SER A 206 -4.28 -26.09 -3.07
C SER A 206 -3.80 -25.91 -1.61
N SER A 207 -2.53 -25.53 -1.43
CA SER A 207 -1.90 -25.27 -0.13
C SER A 207 -2.67 -24.25 0.71
N ILE A 208 -3.11 -23.13 0.11
CA ILE A 208 -3.88 -22.10 0.82
C ILE A 208 -5.22 -22.62 1.36
N VAL A 209 -5.84 -23.62 0.71
CA VAL A 209 -7.10 -24.23 1.13
C VAL A 209 -6.86 -25.24 2.25
N GLU A 210 -5.84 -26.10 2.10
CA GLU A 210 -5.51 -27.16 3.07
C GLU A 210 -5.07 -26.59 4.42
N LYS A 211 -4.37 -25.45 4.40
CA LYS A 211 -3.91 -24.73 5.59
C LYS A 211 -4.99 -23.90 6.28
N PHE A 212 -6.20 -23.84 5.71
CA PHE A 212 -7.24 -22.95 6.19
C PHE A 212 -8.29 -23.68 7.03
N LEU A 213 -8.36 -23.31 8.30
CA LEU A 213 -9.43 -23.70 9.21
C LEU A 213 -10.47 -22.59 9.29
N TRP A 214 -11.75 -22.92 9.09
CA TRP A 214 -12.82 -21.92 9.20
C TRP A 214 -13.16 -21.62 10.65
N SER A 215 -12.69 -20.48 11.16
CA SER A 215 -12.95 -20.00 12.52
C SER A 215 -13.89 -18.79 12.59
N TYR A 216 -14.38 -18.30 11.45
CA TYR A 216 -15.02 -16.98 11.31
C TYR A 216 -16.56 -16.98 11.33
N MET A 217 -17.18 -17.94 12.01
CA MET A 217 -18.64 -18.04 12.16
C MET A 217 -19.36 -17.97 10.79
N ASP A 218 -20.26 -17.00 10.61
CA ASP A 218 -21.09 -16.80 9.41
C ASP A 218 -20.53 -15.71 8.47
N LEU A 219 -19.20 -15.46 8.48
CA LEU A 219 -18.62 -14.62 7.45
C LEU A 219 -18.93 -15.19 6.05
N PRO A 220 -19.23 -14.35 5.05
CA PRO A 220 -19.51 -14.84 3.71
C PRO A 220 -18.23 -15.37 3.04
N TYR A 221 -17.08 -14.83 3.43
CA TYR A 221 -15.78 -15.21 2.90
C TYR A 221 -14.61 -14.60 3.69
N VAL A 222 -13.42 -15.13 3.45
CA VAL A 222 -12.11 -14.55 3.81
C VAL A 222 -11.32 -14.28 2.52
N LEU A 223 -10.55 -13.19 2.49
CA LEU A 223 -9.79 -12.75 1.33
C LEU A 223 -8.34 -13.24 1.40
N GLY A 224 -7.73 -13.49 0.25
CA GLY A 224 -6.32 -13.80 0.19
C GLY A 224 -5.75 -13.81 -1.21
N TYR A 225 -4.52 -14.26 -1.33
CA TYR A 225 -3.84 -14.49 -2.60
C TYR A 225 -2.94 -15.71 -2.52
N TYR A 226 -2.68 -16.33 -3.66
CA TYR A 226 -1.67 -17.36 -3.79
C TYR A 226 -0.84 -17.06 -5.03
N ALA A 227 0.49 -17.12 -4.91
CA ALA A 227 1.45 -16.60 -5.87
C ALA A 227 1.07 -15.17 -6.31
N VAL A 228 0.39 -15.00 -7.45
CA VAL A 228 -0.04 -13.71 -8.01
C VAL A 228 -1.54 -13.64 -8.30
N THR A 229 -2.33 -14.58 -7.75
CA THR A 229 -3.79 -14.63 -7.94
C THR A 229 -4.51 -14.28 -6.66
N PHE A 230 -5.30 -13.21 -6.69
CA PHE A 230 -6.27 -12.89 -5.65
C PHE A 230 -7.41 -13.90 -5.67
N CYS A 231 -7.79 -14.35 -4.48
CA CYS A 231 -8.82 -15.34 -4.31
C CYS A 231 -9.68 -15.05 -3.08
N VAL A 232 -10.78 -15.77 -3.00
CA VAL A 232 -11.67 -15.76 -1.87
C VAL A 232 -11.88 -17.18 -1.36
N LEU A 233 -11.86 -17.34 -0.06
CA LEU A 233 -12.16 -18.58 0.64
C LEU A 233 -13.56 -18.49 1.23
N SER A 234 -14.43 -19.41 0.87
CA SER A 234 -15.81 -19.50 1.39
C SER A 234 -16.07 -20.89 1.96
N ARG A 235 -17.07 -21.02 2.82
CA ARG A 235 -17.45 -22.31 3.41
C ARG A 235 -18.80 -22.78 2.88
N SER A 236 -18.86 -24.02 2.41
CA SER A 236 -20.11 -24.72 2.06
C SER A 236 -20.10 -26.12 2.66
N GLN A 237 -21.09 -26.42 3.51
CA GLN A 237 -21.28 -27.75 4.12
C GLN A 237 -19.97 -28.35 4.68
N ASP A 238 -19.19 -27.53 5.38
CA ASP A 238 -17.91 -27.88 6.02
C ASP A 238 -16.71 -28.04 5.08
N ARG A 239 -16.86 -27.71 3.80
CA ARG A 239 -15.75 -27.63 2.84
C ARG A 239 -15.37 -26.18 2.57
N ILE A 240 -14.08 -25.94 2.52
CA ILE A 240 -13.52 -24.69 2.02
C ILE A 240 -13.55 -24.71 0.49
N ILE A 241 -14.13 -23.68 -0.10
CA ILE A 241 -14.15 -23.45 -1.54
C ILE A 241 -13.33 -22.19 -1.81
N ARG A 242 -12.26 -22.36 -2.59
CA ARG A 242 -11.51 -21.25 -3.18
C ARG A 242 -12.18 -20.81 -4.47
N THR A 243 -12.33 -19.51 -4.65
CA THR A 243 -12.73 -18.91 -5.93
C THR A 243 -11.71 -17.87 -6.33
N ASP A 244 -11.19 -18.00 -7.54
CA ASP A 244 -10.17 -17.08 -8.07
C ASP A 244 -10.87 -15.81 -8.55
N LEU A 245 -10.35 -14.65 -8.16
CA LEU A 245 -10.99 -13.36 -8.41
C LEU A 245 -10.28 -12.57 -9.50
N TYR A 246 -8.95 -12.51 -9.44
CA TYR A 246 -8.12 -11.73 -10.36
C TYR A 246 -6.67 -12.20 -10.31
N THR A 247 -6.05 -12.43 -11.47
CA THR A 247 -4.63 -12.83 -11.57
C THR A 247 -3.80 -11.68 -12.13
N LEU A 248 -2.68 -11.41 -11.47
CA LEU A 248 -1.70 -10.40 -11.85
C LEU A 248 -0.45 -11.03 -12.44
N ASP A 249 0.31 -10.24 -13.21
CA ASP A 249 1.70 -10.55 -13.52
C ASP A 249 2.62 -9.48 -12.91
N LEU A 250 3.17 -9.75 -11.73
CA LEU A 250 4.04 -8.80 -11.05
C LEU A 250 5.41 -8.62 -11.74
N SER A 251 5.71 -9.32 -12.83
CA SER A 251 6.98 -9.13 -13.55
C SER A 251 7.04 -7.80 -14.30
N THR A 252 5.90 -7.23 -14.71
CA THR A 252 5.84 -6.02 -15.53
C THR A 252 5.35 -4.78 -14.75
N PRO A 253 5.93 -3.58 -14.95
CA PRO A 253 5.44 -2.36 -14.31
C PRO A 253 3.98 -2.01 -14.62
N VAL A 254 3.49 -2.37 -15.81
CA VAL A 254 2.10 -2.17 -16.23
C VAL A 254 1.14 -2.92 -15.31
N GLU A 255 1.39 -4.21 -15.09
CA GLU A 255 0.52 -5.05 -14.27
C GLU A 255 0.67 -4.73 -12.78
N ARG A 256 1.87 -4.35 -12.31
CA ARG A 256 2.05 -3.81 -10.95
C ARG A 256 1.24 -2.52 -10.72
N LEU A 257 1.15 -1.64 -11.72
CA LEU A 257 0.34 -0.44 -11.65
C LEU A 257 -1.15 -0.78 -11.60
N LYS A 258 -1.60 -1.73 -12.44
CA LYS A 258 -2.99 -2.21 -12.42
C LYS A 258 -3.37 -2.89 -11.10
N ALA A 259 -2.41 -3.47 -10.37
CA ALA A 259 -2.62 -4.07 -9.05
C ALA A 259 -3.16 -3.09 -8.00
N LEU A 260 -3.00 -1.78 -8.19
CA LEU A 260 -3.52 -0.75 -7.28
C LEU A 260 -5.03 -0.86 -7.07
N VAL A 261 -5.78 -1.11 -8.15
CA VAL A 261 -7.25 -1.18 -8.11
C VAL A 261 -7.74 -2.35 -7.24
N PRO A 262 -7.36 -3.63 -7.51
CA PRO A 262 -7.80 -4.75 -6.69
C PRO A 262 -7.28 -4.65 -5.24
N CYS A 263 -6.05 -4.16 -5.03
CA CYS A 263 -5.53 -3.99 -3.67
C CYS A 263 -6.34 -2.96 -2.87
N TRP A 264 -6.65 -1.81 -3.45
CA TRP A 264 -7.52 -0.80 -2.82
C TRP A 264 -8.91 -1.36 -2.52
N ARG A 265 -9.51 -2.08 -3.48
CA ARG A 265 -10.84 -2.70 -3.30
C ARG A 265 -10.84 -3.73 -2.17
N ILE A 266 -9.85 -4.61 -2.12
CA ILE A 266 -9.65 -5.58 -1.03
C ILE A 266 -9.52 -4.84 0.30
N ALA A 267 -8.69 -3.80 0.35
CA ALA A 267 -8.47 -3.01 1.56
C ALA A 267 -9.76 -2.38 2.11
N GLY A 268 -10.67 -1.95 1.23
CA GLY A 268 -12.00 -1.45 1.63
C GLY A 268 -12.94 -2.54 2.18
N LEU A 269 -12.78 -3.80 1.76
CA LEU A 269 -13.62 -4.91 2.23
C LEU A 269 -13.19 -5.47 3.60
N LEU A 270 -11.89 -5.43 3.91
CA LEU A 270 -11.34 -6.01 5.15
C LEU A 270 -11.97 -5.41 6.43
N PRO A 271 -12.17 -4.08 6.57
CA PRO A 271 -12.88 -3.49 7.71
C PRO A 271 -14.32 -4.00 7.87
N LEU A 272 -15.06 -4.15 6.77
CA LEU A 272 -16.44 -4.63 6.80
C LEU A 272 -16.52 -6.10 7.24
N LEU A 273 -15.55 -6.92 6.81
CA LEU A 273 -15.43 -8.30 7.29
C LEU A 273 -15.11 -8.34 8.78
N ALA A 274 -14.19 -7.48 9.24
CA ALA A 274 -13.88 -7.37 10.66
C ALA A 274 -15.13 -6.97 11.47
N ASP A 275 -15.84 -5.91 11.08
CA ASP A 275 -17.04 -5.44 11.77
C ASP A 275 -18.11 -6.54 11.84
N LYS A 276 -18.38 -7.27 10.74
CA LYS A 276 -19.29 -8.41 10.77
C LYS A 276 -18.84 -9.48 11.76
N CYS A 277 -17.56 -9.85 11.76
CA CYS A 277 -17.04 -10.85 12.68
C CYS A 277 -17.14 -10.41 14.14
N PHE A 278 -16.88 -9.13 14.44
CA PHE A 278 -17.03 -8.56 15.79
C PHE A 278 -18.47 -8.58 16.29
N HIS A 279 -19.45 -8.25 15.44
CA HIS A 279 -20.86 -8.30 15.80
C HIS A 279 -21.34 -9.71 16.17
N TYR A 280 -20.70 -10.76 15.63
CA TYR A 280 -20.98 -12.15 16.02
C TYR A 280 -20.12 -12.63 17.20
N GLY A 281 -18.89 -12.13 17.31
CA GLY A 281 -17.89 -12.54 18.31
C GLY A 281 -18.15 -12.06 19.74
N SER A 282 -19.15 -11.21 19.97
CA SER A 282 -19.63 -10.90 21.33
C SER A 282 -20.31 -12.08 22.03
N ASN A 283 -20.59 -13.17 21.31
CA ASN A 283 -21.20 -14.38 21.87
C ASN A 283 -20.25 -15.59 21.98
N PHE A 284 -19.14 -15.67 21.21
CA PHE A 284 -18.14 -16.75 21.28
C PHE A 284 -16.75 -16.31 20.75
N PRO A 285 -15.63 -16.78 21.33
CA PRO A 285 -14.29 -16.40 20.88
C PRO A 285 -13.88 -17.10 19.57
N CYS A 286 -13.48 -16.30 18.57
CA CYS A 286 -12.75 -16.76 17.37
C CYS A 286 -11.37 -17.29 17.79
N THR A 287 -10.99 -18.48 17.32
CA THR A 287 -9.74 -19.16 17.71
C THR A 287 -8.49 -18.60 17.04
N ASP A 288 -8.62 -17.88 15.92
CA ASP A 288 -7.49 -17.24 15.22
C ASP A 288 -7.25 -15.81 15.72
N ARG A 289 -7.06 -15.66 17.03
CA ARG A 289 -6.66 -14.39 17.65
C ARG A 289 -5.15 -14.32 17.79
N PHE A 290 -4.59 -13.14 17.50
CA PHE A 290 -3.22 -12.82 17.87
C PHE A 290 -3.17 -12.65 19.40
N GLU A 291 -2.41 -13.50 20.10
CA GLU A 291 -2.13 -13.39 21.54
C GLU A 291 -1.05 -12.35 21.84
#